data_AF-A0A8H7ZZ16-F1
#
_entry.id   AF-A0A8H7ZZ16-F1
#
_cell.length_a   1.000
_cell.length_b   1.000
_cell.length_c   1.000
_cell.angle_alpha   90.00
_cell.angle_beta   90.00
_cell.angle_gamma   90.00
#
_symmetry.space_group_name_H-M   'P 1'
#
loop_
_entity.id
_entity.type
_entity.pdbx_description
1 polymer ?
#
loop_
_entity_poly.entity_id
_entity_poly.type
_entity_poly.pdbx_seq_one_letter_code
_entity_poly.pdbx_strand_id
1 'polypeptide(L)'
;MRPPVGAFSSYSSPFSSSSSRSLSSSSHPCRAAAAPGALSEEQIAIVKGSAPALAEHGVEITTRFYERLFKLHPDLRSVFNSGHQATGTQQAALAAAVHAYAANIDNLGALGPAVTRIAHKHASLGVVPEQYPVVGENLLWAVKDVLGDAATPQLLDAWAVAYARLADIFIRAEADLYKEAAATPGGWNGWRKFRVDRKVRESDEIVSFYLPPQDGRALPKFKPGQYISVRVFVPELGLYQPREYSLSDAPNDKTFRISVKREFAADARPAGRVSNLLHEGLSEGSEIEVTHPYGDFTLGIFTAVFCFGQFCILPGTFRESGTLIN
;
A
#
# COMPACT_ATOMS: atom_id res chain seq x y z
N MET A 1 6.05 10.07 -61.55
CA MET A 1 5.86 11.52 -61.30
C MET A 1 5.73 11.78 -59.80
N ARG A 2 6.19 12.95 -59.34
CA ARG A 2 6.24 13.54 -57.96
C ARG A 2 6.36 15.09 -58.17
N PRO A 3 6.34 15.97 -57.15
CA PRO A 3 5.92 15.86 -55.74
C PRO A 3 4.54 16.57 -55.61
N PRO A 4 4.22 17.62 -54.79
CA PRO A 4 4.82 18.27 -53.58
C PRO A 4 4.37 17.57 -52.26
N VAL A 5 4.74 17.90 -51.01
CA VAL A 5 5.62 18.88 -50.32
C VAL A 5 5.02 20.21 -49.80
N GLY A 6 4.92 20.33 -48.46
CA GLY A 6 4.64 21.55 -47.69
C GLY A 6 3.65 21.28 -46.53
N ALA A 7 3.80 21.80 -45.31
CA ALA A 7 4.92 22.52 -44.67
C ALA A 7 4.82 22.36 -43.13
N PHE A 8 5.91 22.64 -42.40
CA PHE A 8 5.91 22.72 -40.92
C PHE A 8 5.06 23.90 -40.42
N SER A 9 4.39 23.74 -39.28
CA SER A 9 4.13 24.85 -38.37
C SER A 9 4.04 24.39 -36.92
N SER A 10 4.82 25.05 -36.07
CA SER A 10 4.80 24.92 -34.61
C SER A 10 3.57 25.60 -34.02
N TYR A 11 2.94 24.99 -33.01
CA TYR A 11 2.04 25.71 -32.12
C TYR A 11 2.54 25.68 -30.67
N SER A 12 2.88 26.86 -30.18
CA SER A 12 3.46 27.10 -28.86
C SER A 12 2.39 27.09 -27.77
N SER A 13 2.79 26.69 -26.56
CA SER A 13 1.97 26.79 -25.35
C SER A 13 1.51 28.22 -25.06
N PRO A 14 0.21 28.47 -24.82
CA PRO A 14 -0.24 29.67 -24.15
C PRO A 14 -0.37 29.41 -22.65
N PHE A 15 0.30 30.21 -21.82
CA PHE A 15 -0.23 30.90 -20.63
C PHE A 15 0.90 31.47 -19.77
N SER A 16 1.03 32.79 -19.75
CA SER A 16 1.76 33.54 -18.73
C SER A 16 1.19 34.95 -18.63
N SER A 17 1.00 35.43 -17.39
CA SER A 17 0.48 36.74 -16.97
C SER A 17 -0.95 37.12 -17.41
N SER A 18 -1.74 37.88 -16.66
CA SER A 18 -1.73 38.21 -15.21
C SER A 18 -3.10 38.80 -14.81
N SER A 19 -3.53 38.59 -13.56
CA SER A 19 -4.39 39.54 -12.82
C SER A 19 -4.57 39.12 -11.37
N SER A 20 -4.20 40.02 -10.46
CA SER A 20 -4.42 39.90 -9.03
C SER A 20 -5.91 40.12 -8.68
N ARG A 21 -6.50 39.16 -7.96
CA ARG A 21 -7.67 39.43 -7.10
C ARG A 21 -7.33 38.97 -5.70
N SER A 22 -7.38 39.90 -4.75
CA SER A 22 -7.21 39.63 -3.33
C SER A 22 -8.40 38.81 -2.82
N LEU A 23 -8.17 37.54 -2.50
CA LEU A 23 -9.09 36.77 -1.67
C LEU A 23 -8.77 37.07 -0.20
N SER A 24 -9.76 37.57 0.54
CA SER A 24 -9.61 37.83 1.97
C SER A 24 -9.44 36.51 2.73
N SER A 25 -8.29 36.36 3.40
CA SER A 25 -8.01 35.17 4.21
C SER A 25 -8.85 35.18 5.49
N SER A 26 -10.02 34.54 5.45
CA SER A 26 -10.75 34.14 6.65
C SER A 26 -9.99 33.01 7.34
N SER A 27 -9.04 33.38 8.20
CA SER A 27 -8.16 32.49 8.93
C SER A 27 -8.94 31.60 9.90
N HIS A 28 -9.35 30.42 9.45
CA HIS A 28 -9.56 29.30 10.35
C HIS A 28 -8.17 28.83 10.83
N PRO A 29 -7.88 28.82 12.15
CA PRO A 29 -6.60 28.36 12.63
C PRO A 29 -6.50 26.85 12.42
N CYS A 30 -5.78 26.46 11.37
CA CYS A 30 -5.26 25.10 11.27
C CYS A 30 -4.35 24.88 12.48
N ARG A 31 -4.88 24.20 13.50
CA ARG A 31 -4.14 23.86 14.72
C ARG A 31 -3.04 22.89 14.32
N ALA A 32 -1.82 23.42 14.16
CA ALA A 32 -0.63 22.60 13.97
C ALA A 32 -0.63 21.49 15.02
N ALA A 33 -0.52 20.24 14.57
CA ALA A 33 -0.52 19.10 15.47
C ALA A 33 0.66 19.24 16.43
N ALA A 34 0.37 19.31 17.73
CA ALA A 34 1.42 19.28 18.74
C ALA A 34 2.19 17.96 18.61
N ALA A 35 3.50 18.00 18.84
CA ALA A 35 4.31 16.78 18.90
C ALA A 35 3.67 15.78 19.89
N PRO A 36 3.59 14.49 19.57
CA PRO A 36 2.87 13.52 20.40
C PRO A 36 3.52 13.46 21.79
N GLY A 37 2.78 13.93 22.79
CA GLY A 37 3.19 13.84 24.18
C GLY A 37 3.32 12.37 24.61
N ALA A 38 4.17 12.12 25.61
CA ALA A 38 4.16 10.83 26.28
C ALA A 38 2.77 10.62 26.92
N LEU A 39 2.20 9.42 26.79
CA LEU A 39 0.96 9.09 27.49
C LEU A 39 1.20 9.12 29.00
N SER A 40 0.22 9.65 29.75
CA SER A 40 0.23 9.50 31.21
C SER A 40 -0.05 8.05 31.61
N GLU A 41 0.30 7.69 32.85
CA GLU A 41 -0.04 6.38 33.43
C GLU A 41 -1.57 6.14 33.43
N GLU A 42 -2.36 7.19 33.64
CA GLU A 42 -3.82 7.17 33.54
C GLU A 42 -4.29 6.85 32.11
N GLN A 43 -3.75 7.52 31.09
CA GLN A 43 -4.07 7.25 29.68
C GLN A 43 -3.65 5.82 29.27
N ILE A 44 -2.51 5.33 29.75
CA ILE A 44 -2.07 3.93 29.55
C ILE A 44 -3.06 2.96 30.17
N ALA A 45 -3.50 3.20 31.42
CA ALA A 45 -4.48 2.38 32.11
C ALA A 45 -5.83 2.37 31.39
N ILE A 46 -6.30 3.53 30.90
CA ILE A 46 -7.54 3.66 30.12
C ILE A 46 -7.45 2.86 28.82
N VAL A 47 -6.37 2.99 28.04
CA VAL A 47 -6.20 2.27 26.78
C VAL A 47 -6.13 0.75 27.02
N LYS A 48 -5.32 0.30 28.00
CA LYS A 48 -5.24 -1.13 28.36
C LYS A 48 -6.59 -1.69 28.85
N GLY A 49 -7.29 -0.96 29.70
CA GLY A 49 -8.58 -1.40 30.28
C GLY A 49 -9.73 -1.43 29.28
N SER A 50 -9.73 -0.54 28.28
CA SER A 50 -10.81 -0.47 27.27
C SER A 50 -10.56 -1.31 26.01
N ALA A 51 -9.30 -1.71 25.73
CA ALA A 51 -8.95 -2.48 24.54
C ALA A 51 -9.71 -3.83 24.36
N PRO A 52 -10.08 -4.59 25.41
CA PRO A 52 -10.92 -5.78 25.23
C PRO A 52 -12.32 -5.44 24.69
N ALA A 53 -12.96 -4.39 25.21
CA ALA A 53 -14.28 -3.95 24.76
C ALA A 53 -14.23 -3.40 23.32
N LEU A 54 -13.18 -2.62 22.97
CA LEU A 54 -12.99 -2.17 21.58
C LEU A 54 -12.73 -3.34 20.61
N ALA A 55 -12.12 -4.44 21.08
CA ALA A 55 -11.91 -5.63 20.26
C ALA A 55 -13.22 -6.41 20.02
N GLU A 56 -14.10 -6.50 21.03
CA GLU A 56 -15.44 -7.11 20.91
C GLU A 56 -16.29 -6.38 19.85
N HIS A 57 -16.29 -5.05 19.88
CA HIS A 57 -16.98 -4.21 18.88
C HIS A 57 -16.17 -3.98 17.59
N GLY A 58 -15.03 -4.63 17.41
CA GLY A 58 -14.06 -4.31 16.36
C GLY A 58 -14.60 -4.41 14.92
N VAL A 59 -15.50 -5.35 14.66
CA VAL A 59 -16.16 -5.52 13.34
C VAL A 59 -17.13 -4.38 13.02
N GLU A 60 -17.84 -3.90 14.03
CA GLU A 60 -18.77 -2.78 13.88
C GLU A 60 -18.00 -1.46 13.72
N ILE A 61 -17.03 -1.20 14.60
CA ILE A 61 -16.16 -0.01 14.55
C ILE A 61 -15.45 0.09 13.20
N THR A 62 -14.86 -1.01 12.70
CA THR A 62 -14.20 -1.02 11.38
C THR A 62 -15.16 -0.76 10.22
N THR A 63 -16.39 -1.26 10.30
CA THR A 63 -17.42 -1.02 9.28
C THR A 63 -17.81 0.46 9.25
N ARG A 64 -18.17 1.04 10.41
CA ARG A 64 -18.54 2.46 10.57
C ARG A 64 -17.40 3.40 10.18
N PHE A 65 -16.15 3.03 10.52
CA PHE A 65 -14.94 3.72 10.08
C PHE A 65 -14.85 3.80 8.56
N TYR A 66 -14.95 2.68 7.84
CA TYR A 66 -14.84 2.69 6.38
C TYR A 66 -16.01 3.39 5.69
N GLU A 67 -17.24 3.22 6.18
CA GLU A 67 -18.42 3.94 5.69
C GLU A 67 -18.21 5.45 5.72
N ARG A 68 -17.75 5.98 6.86
CA ARG A 68 -17.49 7.42 7.00
C ARG A 68 -16.26 7.87 6.23
N LEU A 69 -15.15 7.14 6.34
CA LEU A 69 -13.88 7.49 5.67
C LEU A 69 -14.11 7.69 4.17
N PHE A 70 -14.75 6.75 3.49
CA PHE A 70 -14.96 6.85 2.04
C PHE A 70 -16.15 7.72 1.62
N LYS A 71 -16.99 8.16 2.57
CA LYS A 71 -18.00 9.20 2.36
C LYS A 71 -17.38 10.59 2.37
N LEU A 72 -16.40 10.83 3.25
CA LEU A 72 -15.71 12.12 3.38
C LEU A 72 -14.46 12.24 2.48
N HIS A 73 -13.75 11.13 2.26
CA HIS A 73 -12.49 11.04 1.52
C HIS A 73 -12.59 9.94 0.44
N PRO A 74 -13.38 10.17 -0.63
CA PRO A 74 -13.66 9.16 -1.63
C PRO A 74 -12.42 8.75 -2.45
N ASP A 75 -11.42 9.63 -2.52
CA ASP A 75 -10.11 9.46 -3.14
C ASP A 75 -9.28 8.33 -2.51
N LEU A 76 -9.41 8.12 -1.19
CA LEU A 76 -8.70 7.06 -0.47
C LEU A 76 -9.10 5.64 -0.92
N ARG A 77 -10.24 5.47 -1.62
CA ARG A 77 -10.61 4.18 -2.27
C ARG A 77 -9.56 3.68 -3.26
N SER A 78 -8.68 4.56 -3.77
CA SER A 78 -7.56 4.18 -4.63
C SER A 78 -6.38 3.56 -3.88
N VAL A 79 -6.23 3.84 -2.57
CA VAL A 79 -5.19 3.28 -1.69
C VAL A 79 -5.70 2.00 -1.01
N PHE A 80 -6.96 2.00 -0.57
CA PHE A 80 -7.59 0.84 0.08
C PHE A 80 -8.12 -0.17 -0.94
N ASN A 81 -7.77 -1.44 -0.75
CA ASN A 81 -8.22 -2.54 -1.61
C ASN A 81 -9.71 -2.88 -1.37
N SER A 82 -10.57 -2.52 -2.32
CA SER A 82 -12.03 -2.72 -2.24
C SER A 82 -12.48 -4.19 -2.36
N GLY A 83 -11.57 -5.13 -2.63
CA GLY A 83 -11.88 -6.57 -2.72
C GLY A 83 -11.93 -7.27 -1.36
N HIS A 84 -11.17 -6.80 -0.37
CA HIS A 84 -11.08 -7.44 0.95
C HIS A 84 -12.18 -7.02 1.94
N GLN A 85 -12.91 -5.96 1.65
CA GLN A 85 -13.99 -5.46 2.51
C GLN A 85 -15.19 -6.45 2.57
N ALA A 86 -15.38 -7.26 1.54
CA ALA A 86 -16.49 -8.21 1.42
C ALA A 86 -16.33 -9.48 2.27
N THR A 87 -15.16 -9.77 2.82
CA THR A 87 -14.85 -11.09 3.42
C THR A 87 -14.71 -11.10 4.96
N GLY A 88 -14.91 -9.98 5.66
CA GLY A 88 -14.84 -9.89 7.13
C GLY A 88 -13.45 -10.07 7.76
N THR A 89 -12.48 -10.62 7.02
CA THR A 89 -11.13 -10.96 7.47
C THR A 89 -10.28 -9.74 7.84
N GLN A 90 -10.46 -8.60 7.17
CA GLN A 90 -9.71 -7.38 7.47
C GLN A 90 -10.21 -6.68 8.75
N GLN A 91 -11.52 -6.79 9.04
CA GLN A 91 -12.14 -6.28 10.26
C GLN A 91 -11.55 -6.97 11.50
N ALA A 92 -11.43 -8.30 11.45
CA ALA A 92 -10.75 -9.08 12.49
C ALA A 92 -9.26 -8.73 12.62
N ALA A 93 -8.56 -8.50 11.50
CA ALA A 93 -7.15 -8.13 11.51
C ALA A 93 -6.89 -6.75 12.16
N LEU A 94 -7.74 -5.74 11.92
CA LEU A 94 -7.60 -4.44 12.57
C LEU A 94 -7.91 -4.54 14.07
N ALA A 95 -8.95 -5.27 14.48
CA ALA A 95 -9.26 -5.49 15.88
C ALA A 95 -8.10 -6.18 16.63
N ALA A 96 -7.50 -7.21 16.02
CA ALA A 96 -6.32 -7.88 16.58
C ALA A 96 -5.09 -6.94 16.66
N ALA A 97 -4.87 -6.08 15.67
CA ALA A 97 -3.78 -5.10 15.68
C ALA A 97 -3.98 -4.03 16.78
N VAL A 98 -5.21 -3.52 16.95
CA VAL A 98 -5.55 -2.57 18.02
C VAL A 98 -5.36 -3.19 19.40
N HIS A 99 -5.80 -4.44 19.59
CA HIS A 99 -5.61 -5.18 20.83
C HIS A 99 -4.13 -5.43 21.14
N ALA A 100 -3.35 -5.90 20.15
CA ALA A 100 -1.92 -6.12 20.29
C ALA A 100 -1.14 -4.82 20.57
N TYR A 101 -1.53 -3.71 19.95
CA TYR A 101 -0.95 -2.40 20.22
C TYR A 101 -1.24 -1.94 21.66
N ALA A 102 -2.49 -2.01 22.11
CA ALA A 102 -2.86 -1.62 23.47
C ALA A 102 -2.19 -2.48 24.54
N ALA A 103 -2.09 -3.80 24.32
CA ALA A 103 -1.37 -4.71 25.21
C ALA A 103 0.13 -4.34 25.36
N ASN A 104 0.74 -3.72 24.35
CA ASN A 104 2.15 -3.34 24.31
C ASN A 104 2.38 -1.82 24.39
N ILE A 105 1.39 -1.01 24.80
CA ILE A 105 1.49 0.46 24.70
C ILE A 105 2.62 1.07 25.55
N ASP A 106 3.03 0.39 26.62
CA ASP A 106 4.20 0.70 27.46
C ASP A 106 5.50 0.03 26.97
N ASN A 107 5.43 -0.92 26.04
CA ASN A 107 6.56 -1.63 25.44
C ASN A 107 6.47 -1.67 23.90
N LEU A 108 6.39 -0.50 23.25
CA LEU A 108 6.26 -0.41 21.79
C LEU A 108 7.45 -1.02 21.02
N GLY A 109 8.60 -1.23 21.66
CA GLY A 109 9.73 -1.95 21.07
C GLY A 109 9.39 -3.38 20.66
N ALA A 110 8.47 -4.05 21.37
CA ALA A 110 7.99 -5.38 21.03
C ALA A 110 7.24 -5.43 19.68
N LEU A 111 6.71 -4.30 19.21
CA LEU A 111 5.99 -4.21 17.94
C LEU A 111 6.93 -4.03 16.72
N GLY A 112 8.24 -3.86 16.93
CA GLY A 112 9.22 -3.54 15.89
C GLY A 112 9.06 -4.35 14.59
N PRO A 113 9.08 -5.70 14.62
CA PRO A 113 8.92 -6.52 13.42
C PRO A 113 7.56 -6.33 12.69
N ALA A 114 6.49 -6.06 13.44
CA ALA A 114 5.16 -5.78 12.87
C ALA A 114 5.14 -4.38 12.23
N VAL A 115 5.70 -3.38 12.90
CA VAL A 115 5.86 -2.00 12.38
C VAL A 115 6.67 -2.01 11.10
N THR A 116 7.83 -2.67 11.05
CA THR A 116 8.67 -2.76 9.84
C THR A 116 7.89 -3.35 8.66
N ARG A 117 7.18 -4.46 8.86
CA ARG A 117 6.38 -5.10 7.80
C ARG A 117 5.25 -4.21 7.29
N ILE A 118 4.53 -3.55 8.20
CA ILE A 118 3.42 -2.66 7.84
C ILE A 118 3.95 -1.38 7.16
N ALA A 119 5.07 -0.82 7.62
CA ALA A 119 5.72 0.34 7.00
C ALA A 119 6.15 0.05 5.54
N HIS A 120 6.69 -1.14 5.24
CA HIS A 120 6.97 -1.55 3.86
C HIS A 120 5.71 -1.64 3.00
N LYS A 121 4.59 -2.12 3.56
CA LYS A 121 3.28 -2.19 2.89
C LYS A 121 2.69 -0.80 2.65
N HIS A 122 2.82 0.11 3.62
CA HIS A 122 2.39 1.50 3.48
C HIS A 122 3.23 2.26 2.44
N ALA A 123 4.56 2.09 2.46
CA ALA A 123 5.47 2.66 1.47
C ALA A 123 5.16 2.15 0.05
N SER A 124 4.85 0.85 -0.11
CA SER A 124 4.42 0.28 -1.40
C SER A 124 3.02 0.71 -1.85
N LEU A 125 2.23 1.34 -1.00
CA LEU A 125 0.93 1.92 -1.36
C LEU A 125 0.99 3.43 -1.55
N GLY A 126 2.12 4.07 -1.22
CA GLY A 126 2.29 5.51 -1.26
C GLY A 126 1.52 6.24 -0.15
N VAL A 127 1.44 5.65 1.05
CA VAL A 127 0.86 6.29 2.23
C VAL A 127 1.69 7.51 2.63
N VAL A 128 1.04 8.63 2.93
CA VAL A 128 1.70 9.91 3.25
C VAL A 128 1.28 10.43 4.64
N PRO A 129 2.11 11.24 5.33
CA PRO A 129 1.85 11.72 6.68
C PRO A 129 0.47 12.41 6.84
N GLU A 130 0.02 13.12 5.82
CA GLU A 130 -1.24 13.87 5.79
C GLU A 130 -2.49 12.96 5.87
N GLN A 131 -2.35 11.66 5.56
CA GLN A 131 -3.45 10.69 5.67
C GLN A 131 -3.68 10.21 7.11
N TYR A 132 -2.67 10.29 7.99
CA TYR A 132 -2.78 9.80 9.36
C TYR A 132 -3.81 10.59 10.21
N PRO A 133 -3.84 11.94 10.20
CA PRO A 133 -4.90 12.68 10.89
C PRO A 133 -6.30 12.32 10.39
N VAL A 134 -6.47 12.14 9.08
CA VAL A 134 -7.74 11.76 8.44
C VAL A 134 -8.21 10.39 8.92
N VAL A 135 -7.31 9.39 8.95
CA VAL A 135 -7.62 8.05 9.46
C VAL A 135 -7.95 8.11 10.96
N GLY A 136 -7.19 8.86 11.76
CA GLY A 136 -7.39 9.00 13.20
C GLY A 136 -8.74 9.62 13.57
N GLU A 137 -9.12 10.71 12.91
CA GLU A 137 -10.42 11.37 13.12
C GLU A 137 -11.59 10.40 12.84
N ASN A 138 -11.56 9.73 11.68
CA ASN A 138 -12.62 8.82 11.28
C ASN A 138 -12.69 7.58 12.18
N LEU A 139 -11.55 7.08 12.67
CA LEU A 139 -11.48 5.93 13.57
C LEU A 139 -12.03 6.27 14.96
N LEU A 140 -11.61 7.39 15.56
CA LEU A 140 -12.10 7.84 16.87
C LEU A 140 -13.58 8.20 16.82
N TRP A 141 -14.04 8.77 15.70
CA TRP A 141 -15.48 8.95 15.47
C TRP A 141 -16.22 7.61 15.47
N ALA A 142 -15.71 6.58 14.78
CA ALA A 142 -16.36 5.27 14.73
C ALA A 142 -16.40 4.59 16.10
N VAL A 143 -15.36 4.74 16.92
CA VAL A 143 -15.37 4.30 18.33
C VAL A 143 -16.47 5.01 19.12
N LYS A 144 -16.65 6.32 18.95
CA LYS A 144 -17.73 7.07 19.62
C LYS A 144 -19.13 6.71 19.11
N ASP A 145 -19.28 6.48 17.81
CA ASP A 145 -20.56 6.13 17.17
C ASP A 145 -21.06 4.77 17.66
N VAL A 146 -20.16 3.78 17.80
CA VAL A 146 -20.51 2.41 18.25
C VAL A 146 -20.65 2.31 19.76
N LEU A 147 -19.72 2.88 20.55
CA LEU A 147 -19.76 2.76 22.02
C LEU A 147 -20.71 3.77 22.69
N GLY A 148 -21.27 4.73 21.95
CA GLY A 148 -22.20 5.72 22.48
C GLY A 148 -21.66 6.43 23.72
N ASP A 149 -22.41 6.43 24.82
CA ASP A 149 -22.02 7.07 26.08
C ASP A 149 -20.84 6.39 26.79
N ALA A 150 -20.54 5.11 26.51
CA ALA A 150 -19.38 4.42 27.07
C ALA A 150 -18.04 4.95 26.51
N ALA A 151 -18.04 5.56 25.32
CA ALA A 151 -16.92 6.36 24.85
C ALA A 151 -16.92 7.74 25.53
N THR A 152 -16.41 7.77 26.77
CA THR A 152 -16.24 8.99 27.56
C THR A 152 -15.19 9.94 26.93
N PRO A 153 -15.21 11.24 27.29
CA PRO A 153 -14.17 12.17 26.82
C PRO A 153 -12.74 11.74 27.20
N GLN A 154 -12.54 11.18 28.40
CA GLN A 154 -11.22 10.66 28.82
C GLN A 154 -10.78 9.46 27.99
N LEU A 155 -11.71 8.56 27.64
CA LEU A 155 -11.43 7.41 26.77
C LEU A 155 -10.98 7.89 25.38
N LEU A 156 -11.74 8.80 24.77
CA LEU A 156 -11.41 9.31 23.44
C LEU A 156 -10.09 10.09 23.41
N ASP A 157 -9.77 10.87 24.45
CA ASP A 157 -8.49 11.56 24.57
C ASP A 157 -7.31 10.57 24.68
N ALA A 158 -7.41 9.58 25.58
CA ALA A 158 -6.38 8.57 25.76
C ALA A 158 -6.10 7.79 24.46
N TRP A 159 -7.15 7.38 23.73
CA TRP A 159 -7.02 6.73 22.43
C TRP A 159 -6.51 7.67 21.33
N ALA A 160 -6.79 8.97 21.38
CA ALA A 160 -6.24 9.94 20.44
C ALA A 160 -4.73 10.13 20.61
N VAL A 161 -4.24 10.25 21.84
CA VAL A 161 -2.79 10.33 22.12
C VAL A 161 -2.10 9.01 21.78
N ALA A 162 -2.73 7.87 22.08
CA ALA A 162 -2.24 6.55 21.68
C ALA A 162 -2.10 6.43 20.15
N TYR A 163 -3.17 6.76 19.40
CA TYR A 163 -3.16 6.76 17.94
C TYR A 163 -2.06 7.68 17.38
N ALA A 164 -1.95 8.92 17.88
CA ALA A 164 -0.94 9.87 17.42
C ALA A 164 0.50 9.35 17.61
N ARG A 165 0.77 8.67 18.73
CA ARG A 165 2.07 8.04 19.00
C ARG A 165 2.38 6.86 18.08
N LEU A 166 1.38 6.04 17.72
CA LEU A 166 1.56 4.96 16.75
C LEU A 166 1.75 5.52 15.32
N ALA A 167 0.97 6.53 14.95
CA ALA A 167 1.07 7.20 13.65
C ALA A 167 2.46 7.81 13.45
N ASP A 168 3.01 8.50 14.45
CA ASP A 168 4.37 9.07 14.42
C ASP A 168 5.48 8.01 14.25
N ILE A 169 5.33 6.82 14.86
CA ILE A 169 6.24 5.69 14.62
C ILE A 169 6.21 5.25 13.16
N PHE A 170 5.02 5.09 12.58
CA PHE A 170 4.85 4.70 11.18
C PHE A 170 5.36 5.77 10.21
N ILE A 171 5.00 7.04 10.42
CA ILE A 171 5.44 8.19 9.63
C ILE A 171 6.98 8.25 9.56
N ARG A 172 7.67 8.01 10.67
CA ARG A 172 9.15 7.99 10.68
C ARG A 172 9.71 6.80 9.90
N ALA A 173 9.19 5.59 10.15
CA ALA A 173 9.63 4.37 9.46
C ALA A 173 9.40 4.46 7.94
N GLU A 174 8.25 4.96 7.52
CA GLU A 174 7.91 5.21 6.12
C GLU A 174 8.78 6.32 5.51
N ALA A 175 9.02 7.42 6.23
CA ALA A 175 9.92 8.47 5.76
C ALA A 175 11.36 7.96 5.54
N ASP A 176 11.84 7.04 6.37
CA ASP A 176 13.16 6.42 6.16
C ASP A 176 13.16 5.47 4.95
N LEU A 177 12.13 4.64 4.78
CA LEU A 177 11.96 3.82 3.56
C LEU A 177 11.87 4.67 2.28
N TYR A 178 11.23 5.83 2.32
CA TYR A 178 11.19 6.77 1.19
C TYR A 178 12.53 7.47 0.94
N LYS A 179 13.34 7.73 1.97
CA LYS A 179 14.72 8.23 1.79
C LYS A 179 15.60 7.16 1.14
N GLU A 180 15.54 5.93 1.64
CA GLU A 180 16.30 4.79 1.10
C GLU A 180 15.94 4.51 -0.36
N ALA A 181 14.63 4.48 -0.68
CA ALA A 181 14.15 4.28 -2.04
C ALA A 181 14.62 5.37 -3.03
N ALA A 182 14.66 6.63 -2.60
CA ALA A 182 15.17 7.74 -3.41
C ALA A 182 16.71 7.79 -3.50
N ALA A 183 17.43 7.35 -2.46
CA ALA A 183 18.89 7.31 -2.43
C ALA A 183 19.48 6.11 -3.21
N THR A 184 18.69 5.05 -3.41
CA THR A 184 19.11 3.86 -4.16
C THR A 184 19.33 4.20 -5.64
N PRO A 185 20.46 3.81 -6.26
CA PRO A 185 20.69 4.01 -7.69
C PRO A 185 19.57 3.39 -8.55
N GLY A 186 18.95 4.21 -9.41
CA GLY A 186 17.77 3.82 -10.21
C GLY A 186 16.44 3.81 -9.46
N GLY A 187 16.44 4.10 -8.15
CA GLY A 187 15.27 4.18 -7.28
C GLY A 187 14.45 5.47 -7.46
N TRP A 188 13.28 5.49 -6.81
CA TRP A 188 12.28 6.58 -6.88
C TRP A 188 11.31 6.46 -5.71
N ASN A 189 10.51 7.52 -5.47
CA ASN A 189 9.36 7.48 -4.57
C ASN A 189 8.05 7.55 -5.34
N GLY A 190 6.99 6.97 -4.78
CA GLY A 190 5.68 6.89 -5.40
C GLY A 190 5.66 6.01 -6.65
N TRP A 191 4.95 6.47 -7.68
CA TRP A 191 4.59 5.68 -8.84
C TRP A 191 5.42 6.08 -10.06
N ARG A 192 6.11 5.11 -10.67
CA ARG A 192 6.88 5.27 -11.92
C ARG A 192 6.19 4.49 -13.03
N LYS A 193 6.24 5.03 -14.24
CA LYS A 193 5.61 4.42 -15.42
C LYS A 193 6.49 3.31 -16.02
N PHE A 194 5.87 2.18 -16.29
CA PHE A 194 6.44 0.99 -16.89
C PHE A 194 5.56 0.55 -18.06
N ARG A 195 6.14 -0.22 -18.98
CA ARG A 195 5.40 -0.85 -20.07
C ARG A 195 5.35 -2.36 -19.86
N VAL A 196 4.27 -3.02 -20.27
CA VAL A 196 4.32 -4.45 -20.55
C VAL A 196 5.10 -4.65 -21.85
N ASP A 197 6.32 -5.16 -21.71
CA ASP A 197 7.16 -5.53 -22.84
C ASP A 197 6.79 -6.90 -23.38
N ARG A 198 6.67 -7.89 -22.48
CA ARG A 198 6.35 -9.28 -22.82
C ARG A 198 5.42 -9.93 -21.80
N LYS A 199 4.47 -10.73 -22.27
CA LYS A 199 3.62 -11.64 -21.47
C LYS A 199 3.96 -13.09 -21.80
N VAL A 200 4.22 -13.90 -20.78
CA VAL A 200 4.49 -15.34 -20.91
C VAL A 200 3.44 -16.10 -20.12
N ARG A 201 2.74 -17.03 -20.77
CA ARG A 201 1.86 -17.97 -20.08
C ARG A 201 2.72 -19.08 -19.48
N GLU A 202 2.79 -19.14 -18.16
CA GLU A 202 3.56 -20.15 -17.42
C GLU A 202 2.69 -21.40 -17.17
N SER A 203 1.39 -21.21 -16.91
CA SER A 203 0.41 -22.28 -16.74
C SER A 203 -1.01 -21.84 -17.16
N ASP A 204 -2.03 -22.66 -16.91
CA ASP A 204 -3.41 -22.25 -17.18
C ASP A 204 -3.88 -21.07 -16.32
N GLU A 205 -3.34 -20.93 -15.11
CA GLU A 205 -3.71 -19.89 -14.14
C GLU A 205 -2.65 -18.78 -13.98
N ILE A 206 -1.42 -18.96 -14.47
CA ILE A 206 -0.29 -18.06 -14.20
C ILE A 206 0.26 -17.44 -15.49
N VAL A 207 0.39 -16.11 -15.48
CA VAL A 207 1.07 -15.33 -16.53
C VAL A 207 2.17 -14.49 -15.90
N SER A 208 3.37 -14.54 -16.47
CA SER A 208 4.49 -13.68 -16.10
C SER A 208 4.59 -12.47 -17.03
N PHE A 209 4.91 -11.32 -16.45
CA PHE A 209 5.00 -10.02 -17.12
C PHE A 209 6.41 -9.49 -16.98
N TYR A 210 7.00 -9.08 -18.09
CA TYR A 210 8.29 -8.40 -18.15
C TYR A 210 8.08 -6.89 -18.30
N LEU A 211 8.62 -6.15 -17.34
CA LEU A 211 8.28 -4.76 -17.07
C LEU A 211 9.55 -3.89 -17.08
N PRO A 212 9.99 -3.39 -18.24
CA PRO A 212 10.96 -2.31 -18.29
C PRO A 212 10.31 -0.94 -17.96
N PRO A 213 11.08 0.01 -17.40
CA PRO A 213 10.61 1.35 -17.14
C PRO A 213 10.47 2.15 -18.43
N GLN A 214 9.39 2.92 -18.57
CA GLN A 214 9.05 3.63 -19.79
C GLN A 214 9.98 4.82 -20.09
N ASP A 215 10.66 5.34 -19.06
CA ASP A 215 11.67 6.40 -19.18
C ASP A 215 13.06 5.89 -19.60
N GLY A 216 13.24 4.57 -19.74
CA GLY A 216 14.50 3.92 -20.12
C GLY A 216 15.65 4.02 -19.11
N ARG A 217 15.43 4.58 -17.91
CA ARG A 217 16.48 4.70 -16.88
C ARG A 217 16.63 3.39 -16.11
N ALA A 218 17.85 3.08 -15.66
CA ALA A 218 18.15 1.84 -14.93
C ALA A 218 17.22 1.59 -13.73
N LEU A 219 16.98 0.30 -13.45
CA LEU A 219 16.26 -0.18 -12.28
C LEU A 219 17.19 -0.43 -11.09
N PRO A 220 16.68 -0.28 -9.85
CA PRO A 220 17.44 -0.61 -8.65
C PRO A 220 17.58 -2.13 -8.52
N LYS A 221 18.70 -2.57 -7.94
CA LYS A 221 18.81 -3.96 -7.45
C LYS A 221 17.87 -4.16 -6.26
N PHE A 222 17.25 -5.33 -6.19
CA PHE A 222 16.38 -5.76 -5.10
C PHE A 222 16.91 -7.03 -4.44
N LYS A 223 16.39 -7.38 -3.27
CA LYS A 223 16.68 -8.63 -2.55
C LYS A 223 15.61 -9.69 -2.90
N PRO A 224 15.97 -10.95 -3.16
CA PRO A 224 15.01 -12.03 -3.32
C PRO A 224 14.06 -12.14 -2.11
N GLY A 225 12.75 -12.11 -2.38
CA GLY A 225 11.68 -12.01 -1.38
C GLY A 225 10.92 -10.68 -1.42
N GLN A 226 11.54 -9.60 -1.92
CA GLN A 226 10.88 -8.30 -2.10
C GLN A 226 9.81 -8.32 -3.21
N TYR A 227 8.90 -7.35 -3.12
CA TYR A 227 7.77 -7.17 -4.02
C TYR A 227 7.68 -5.72 -4.52
N ILE A 228 6.97 -5.54 -5.63
CA ILE A 228 6.54 -4.23 -6.13
C ILE A 228 5.02 -4.13 -6.05
N SER A 229 4.49 -2.94 -5.83
CA SER A 229 3.07 -2.68 -6.11
C SER A 229 2.91 -2.28 -7.57
N VAL A 230 1.96 -2.93 -8.24
CA VAL A 230 1.47 -2.51 -9.55
C VAL A 230 0.07 -1.94 -9.38
N ARG A 231 -0.17 -0.72 -9.86
CA ARG A 231 -1.54 -0.17 -9.98
C ARG A 231 -1.98 -0.08 -11.43
N VAL A 232 -3.24 -0.41 -11.64
CA VAL A 232 -3.94 -0.33 -12.93
C VAL A 232 -5.30 0.31 -12.72
N PHE A 233 -5.80 1.01 -13.73
CA PHE A 233 -7.16 1.55 -13.71
C PHE A 233 -8.18 0.42 -13.89
N VAL A 234 -9.13 0.29 -12.97
CA VAL A 234 -10.19 -0.73 -13.02
C VAL A 234 -11.48 -0.05 -13.48
N PRO A 235 -11.95 -0.27 -14.73
CA PRO A 235 -13.07 0.48 -15.31
C PRO A 235 -14.37 0.39 -14.50
N GLU A 236 -14.72 -0.79 -13.98
CA GLU A 236 -15.90 -0.99 -13.13
C GLU A 236 -15.94 -0.10 -11.88
N LEU A 237 -14.76 0.27 -11.35
CA LEU A 237 -14.63 1.06 -10.13
C LEU A 237 -14.39 2.55 -10.43
N GLY A 238 -14.09 2.91 -11.68
CA GLY A 238 -13.66 4.27 -12.05
C GLY A 238 -12.37 4.72 -11.37
N LEU A 239 -11.55 3.80 -10.86
CA LEU A 239 -10.43 4.06 -9.95
C LEU A 239 -9.22 3.19 -10.26
N TYR A 240 -8.02 3.69 -9.93
CA TYR A 240 -6.82 2.87 -9.85
C TYR A 240 -6.89 1.92 -8.65
N GLN A 241 -6.34 0.72 -8.81
CA GLN A 241 -6.23 -0.29 -7.76
C GLN A 241 -4.81 -0.88 -7.72
N PRO A 242 -4.06 -0.70 -6.61
CA PRO A 242 -2.74 -1.30 -6.42
C PRO A 242 -2.85 -2.75 -5.94
N ARG A 243 -1.93 -3.61 -6.38
CA ARG A 243 -1.68 -4.95 -5.81
C ARG A 243 -0.19 -5.23 -5.80
N GLU A 244 0.26 -5.88 -4.75
CA GLU A 244 1.64 -6.31 -4.56
C GLU A 244 1.92 -7.62 -5.29
N TYR A 245 3.05 -7.70 -5.99
CA TYR A 245 3.55 -8.91 -6.61
C TYR A 245 5.04 -9.07 -6.32
N SER A 246 5.42 -10.26 -5.85
CA SER A 246 6.83 -10.61 -5.61
C SER A 246 7.63 -10.52 -6.90
N LEU A 247 8.85 -9.98 -6.81
CA LEU A 247 9.80 -9.99 -7.91
C LEU A 247 10.30 -11.42 -8.10
N SER A 248 10.07 -11.96 -9.29
CA SER A 248 10.13 -13.39 -9.60
C SER A 248 11.32 -13.80 -10.48
N ASP A 249 12.34 -12.94 -10.58
CA ASP A 249 13.55 -13.17 -11.38
C ASP A 249 14.78 -12.62 -10.64
N ALA A 250 15.98 -12.87 -11.16
CA ALA A 250 17.21 -12.33 -10.61
C ALA A 250 17.28 -10.79 -10.80
N PRO A 251 17.85 -10.04 -9.83
CA PRO A 251 18.03 -8.60 -9.96
C PRO A 251 18.88 -8.22 -11.18
N ASN A 252 18.32 -7.37 -12.02
CA ASN A 252 18.96 -6.77 -13.19
C ASN A 252 18.56 -5.28 -13.29
N ASP A 253 19.21 -4.54 -14.18
CA ASP A 253 19.07 -3.08 -14.33
C ASP A 253 18.03 -2.65 -15.37
N LYS A 254 17.34 -3.59 -16.05
CA LYS A 254 16.51 -3.31 -17.24
C LYS A 254 15.03 -3.61 -17.06
N THR A 255 14.69 -4.71 -16.39
CA THR A 255 13.31 -5.21 -16.33
C THR A 255 12.99 -5.88 -15.00
N PHE A 256 11.81 -5.61 -14.47
CA PHE A 256 11.23 -6.42 -13.40
C PHE A 256 10.37 -7.53 -14.01
N ARG A 257 10.39 -8.70 -13.36
CA ARG A 257 9.48 -9.82 -13.69
C ARG A 257 8.54 -10.08 -12.52
N ILE A 258 7.24 -10.03 -12.78
CA ILE A 258 6.22 -10.53 -11.85
C ILE A 258 5.52 -11.73 -12.44
N SER A 259 5.01 -12.61 -11.59
CA SER A 259 4.25 -13.80 -11.98
C SER A 259 2.90 -13.75 -11.28
N VAL A 260 1.83 -13.57 -12.05
CA VAL A 260 0.49 -13.24 -11.54
C VAL A 260 -0.41 -14.47 -11.70
N LYS A 261 -0.88 -15.02 -10.58
CA LYS A 261 -1.99 -15.98 -10.59
C LYS A 261 -3.31 -15.27 -10.87
N ARG A 262 -4.15 -15.87 -11.71
CA ARG A 262 -5.54 -15.46 -11.94
C ARG A 262 -6.41 -15.92 -10.77
N GLU A 263 -7.12 -14.98 -10.15
CA GLU A 263 -8.09 -15.29 -9.09
C GLU A 263 -9.47 -15.42 -9.72
N PHE A 264 -9.88 -16.65 -10.05
CA PHE A 264 -11.21 -16.94 -10.56
C PHE A 264 -12.28 -16.72 -9.48
N ALA A 265 -13.54 -16.53 -9.90
CA ALA A 265 -14.67 -16.61 -8.97
C ALA A 265 -14.78 -18.04 -8.45
N ALA A 266 -15.04 -18.20 -7.15
CA ALA A 266 -15.16 -19.50 -6.50
C ALA A 266 -16.20 -19.42 -5.38
N ASP A 267 -17.26 -20.22 -5.48
CA ASP A 267 -18.43 -20.18 -4.61
C ASP A 267 -19.00 -18.76 -4.49
N ALA A 268 -19.12 -18.23 -3.27
CA ALA A 268 -19.55 -16.86 -3.01
C ALA A 268 -18.43 -15.79 -3.17
N ARG A 269 -17.19 -16.17 -3.47
CA ARG A 269 -16.08 -15.22 -3.65
C ARG A 269 -16.04 -14.71 -5.10
N PRO A 270 -16.13 -13.38 -5.33
CA PRO A 270 -16.03 -12.81 -6.67
C PRO A 270 -14.61 -12.94 -7.22
N ALA A 271 -14.48 -12.92 -8.54
CA ALA A 271 -13.18 -12.95 -9.22
C ALA A 271 -12.31 -11.74 -8.85
N GLY A 272 -10.99 -11.94 -8.77
CA GLY A 272 -10.04 -10.89 -8.43
C GLY A 272 -9.89 -9.86 -9.55
N ARG A 273 -10.51 -8.68 -9.39
CA ARG A 273 -10.54 -7.61 -10.41
C ARG A 273 -9.19 -7.34 -11.07
N VAL A 274 -8.13 -7.10 -10.28
CA VAL A 274 -6.81 -6.72 -10.81
C VAL A 274 -6.11 -7.91 -11.49
N SER A 275 -6.12 -9.11 -10.92
CA SER A 275 -5.44 -10.26 -11.55
C SER A 275 -6.11 -10.66 -12.87
N ASN A 276 -7.44 -10.66 -12.94
CA ASN A 276 -8.16 -10.89 -14.20
C ASN A 276 -7.88 -9.78 -15.23
N LEU A 277 -7.86 -8.50 -14.80
CA LEU A 277 -7.52 -7.38 -15.68
C LEU A 277 -6.10 -7.46 -16.25
N LEU A 278 -5.10 -7.86 -15.45
CA LEU A 278 -3.73 -8.09 -15.92
C LEU A 278 -3.67 -9.24 -16.94
N HIS A 279 -4.44 -10.31 -16.70
CA HIS A 279 -4.51 -11.47 -17.60
C HIS A 279 -5.16 -11.13 -18.95
N GLU A 280 -6.35 -10.53 -18.94
CA GLU A 280 -7.20 -10.38 -20.13
C GLU A 280 -7.19 -8.98 -20.76
N GLY A 281 -7.16 -7.93 -19.95
CA GLY A 281 -7.28 -6.54 -20.44
C GLY A 281 -5.94 -5.84 -20.71
N LEU A 282 -4.83 -6.37 -20.18
CA LEU A 282 -3.50 -5.78 -20.34
C LEU A 282 -2.72 -6.46 -21.47
N SER A 283 -2.34 -5.72 -22.50
CA SER A 283 -1.59 -6.23 -23.66
C SER A 283 -0.12 -5.85 -23.60
N GLU A 284 0.74 -6.56 -24.34
CA GLU A 284 2.07 -6.05 -24.68
C GLU A 284 1.90 -4.73 -25.44
N GLY A 285 2.44 -3.64 -24.91
CA GLY A 285 1.99 -2.29 -25.27
C GLY A 285 1.61 -1.42 -24.09
N SER A 286 0.86 -1.98 -23.15
CA SER A 286 0.17 -1.20 -22.13
C SER A 286 1.11 -0.55 -21.12
N GLU A 287 0.80 0.70 -20.78
CA GLU A 287 1.39 1.42 -19.66
C GLU A 287 0.80 0.92 -18.33
N ILE A 288 1.64 0.75 -17.32
CA ILE A 288 1.27 0.49 -15.93
C ILE A 288 2.12 1.35 -14.99
N GLU A 289 1.69 1.47 -13.74
CA GLU A 289 2.42 2.24 -12.74
C GLU A 289 2.90 1.34 -11.60
N VAL A 290 4.15 1.53 -11.21
CA VAL A 290 4.90 0.61 -10.33
C VAL A 290 5.64 1.38 -9.24
N THR A 291 5.64 0.88 -8.01
CA THR A 291 6.45 1.43 -6.91
C THR A 291 7.88 0.90 -6.89
N HIS A 292 8.76 1.55 -6.13
CA HIS A 292 10.02 0.96 -5.73
C HIS A 292 9.82 -0.44 -5.09
N PRO A 293 10.79 -1.37 -5.18
CA PRO A 293 10.75 -2.64 -4.47
C PRO A 293 10.77 -2.46 -2.95
N TYR A 294 9.79 -3.06 -2.25
CA TYR A 294 9.71 -3.04 -0.79
C TYR A 294 9.57 -4.48 -0.23
N GLY A 295 9.60 -4.61 1.10
CA GLY A 295 9.46 -5.87 1.81
C GLY A 295 10.63 -6.13 2.76
N ASP A 296 10.28 -6.53 4.00
CA ASP A 296 11.19 -7.01 5.04
C ASP A 296 11.60 -8.47 4.83
N PHE A 297 10.66 -9.29 4.32
CA PHE A 297 10.89 -10.68 4.00
C PHE A 297 11.91 -10.82 2.87
N THR A 298 13.13 -11.22 3.23
CA THR A 298 14.23 -11.44 2.29
C THR A 298 14.99 -12.70 2.66
N LEU A 299 15.47 -13.42 1.65
CA LEU A 299 16.26 -14.64 1.86
C LEU A 299 17.68 -14.28 2.28
N GLY A 300 18.12 -14.82 3.42
CA GLY A 300 19.53 -14.79 3.81
C GLY A 300 20.39 -15.68 2.90
N ILE A 301 21.70 -15.44 2.87
CA ILE A 301 22.67 -16.15 2.00
C ILE A 301 23.03 -17.56 2.54
N PHE A 302 22.13 -18.18 3.31
CA PHE A 302 22.30 -19.51 3.90
C PHE A 302 21.18 -20.44 3.43
N THR A 303 21.42 -21.74 3.55
CA THR A 303 20.57 -22.84 3.10
C THR A 303 19.09 -22.65 3.49
N ALA A 304 18.29 -22.15 2.56
CA ALA A 304 16.85 -21.93 2.75
C ALA A 304 16.06 -23.16 2.29
N VAL A 305 15.10 -23.59 3.10
CA VAL A 305 14.07 -24.56 2.68
C VAL A 305 12.89 -23.77 2.14
N PHE A 306 12.53 -24.02 0.89
CA PHE A 306 11.37 -23.39 0.25
C PHE A 306 10.16 -24.29 0.39
N CYS A 307 9.13 -23.84 1.11
CA CYS A 307 7.84 -24.50 1.16
C CYS A 307 6.80 -23.64 0.43
N PHE A 308 6.35 -24.10 -0.73
CA PHE A 308 5.27 -23.48 -1.50
C PHE A 308 4.03 -24.37 -1.36
N GLY A 309 3.11 -23.99 -0.46
CA GLY A 309 1.99 -24.84 -0.09
C GLY A 309 2.46 -26.16 0.56
N GLN A 310 1.93 -27.29 0.08
CA GLN A 310 2.08 -28.60 0.73
C GLN A 310 3.37 -29.36 0.34
N PHE A 311 4.27 -28.73 -0.43
CA PHE A 311 5.57 -29.30 -0.78
C PHE A 311 6.72 -28.38 -0.36
N CYS A 312 7.72 -28.98 0.31
CA CYS A 312 8.98 -28.34 0.64
C CYS A 312 10.11 -28.93 -0.23
N ILE A 313 10.87 -28.08 -0.90
CA ILE A 313 12.02 -28.49 -1.72
C ILE A 313 13.31 -28.21 -0.94
N LEU A 314 14.17 -29.23 -0.81
CA LEU A 314 15.50 -29.10 -0.23
C LEU A 314 16.51 -28.61 -1.29
N PRO A 315 17.40 -27.66 -0.96
CA PRO A 315 18.31 -27.07 -1.93
C PRO A 315 19.52 -27.98 -2.21
N GLY A 316 19.41 -28.82 -3.25
CA GLY A 316 20.49 -29.71 -3.71
C GLY A 316 21.03 -29.44 -5.12
N THR A 317 20.25 -28.79 -6.00
CA THR A 317 20.56 -28.67 -7.44
C THR A 317 20.09 -27.36 -8.05
N PHE A 318 20.76 -26.24 -7.71
CA PHE A 318 20.77 -25.06 -8.58
C PHE A 318 22.03 -25.12 -9.45
N ARG A 319 21.94 -25.84 -10.57
CA ARG A 319 22.97 -25.86 -11.62
C ARG A 319 22.31 -25.76 -12.99
N GLU A 320 22.81 -24.82 -13.77
CA GLU A 320 22.47 -24.48 -15.17
C GLU A 320 21.57 -25.47 -15.92
N SER A 321 20.25 -25.26 -15.83
CA SER A 321 19.30 -25.60 -16.88
C SER A 321 18.00 -24.84 -16.61
N GLY A 322 17.34 -24.38 -17.67
CA GLY A 322 16.14 -23.56 -17.55
C GLY A 322 14.91 -24.36 -17.12
N THR A 323 13.90 -23.63 -16.68
CA THR A 323 12.50 -24.06 -16.65
C THR A 323 12.14 -25.13 -15.60
N LEU A 324 11.69 -24.65 -14.44
CA LEU A 324 10.73 -25.32 -13.56
C LEU A 324 9.58 -24.30 -13.41
N ILE A 325 8.53 -24.34 -14.24
CA ILE A 325 7.39 -25.27 -14.18
C ILE A 325 6.70 -25.20 -12.81
N ASN A 326 5.57 -24.49 -12.77
CA ASN A 326 4.56 -24.44 -11.71
C ASN A 326 3.25 -25.04 -12.23
#